data_AF-A0AAY5L417-F1
#
_entry.id   AF-A0AAY5L417-F1
#
_cell.length_a   1.000
_cell.length_b   1.000
_cell.length_c   1.000
_cell.angle_alpha   90.00
_cell.angle_beta   90.00
_cell.angle_gamma   90.00
#
_symmetry.space_group_name_H-M   'P 1'
#
loop_
_entity.id
_entity.type
_entity.pdbx_description
1 polymer ?
#
loop_
_entity_poly.entity_id
_entity_poly.type
_entity_poly.pdbx_seq_one_letter_code
_entity_poly.pdbx_strand_id
1 'polypeptide(L)'
;MKALILVGGYGTRLRPLTLSVPKPLVEFANKPILLHQVEALVKAGVDHVILAVSYMSDLLEREMRVQEERLGIKISLSHEKEPLGTAGPLALARELLTDNDEPFFVLNSDVICDFPFEDMLKFHKHHGREGTIVDPTAVIGQNCTIGPNVTIGAGVVLEDGVRIKRCTVLKGSRVRSHSWLESCIVGWSSSVGQWVRMENVTVLGEDVIVNDELYLNGANVLPHKSITDSVPEPRIIM
;
A
#
# COMPACT_ATOMS: atom_id res chain seq x y z
N MET A 1 14.47 5.66 -11.06
CA MET A 1 13.60 5.24 -9.94
C MET A 1 13.60 3.73 -9.76
N LYS A 2 13.55 3.25 -8.50
CA LYS A 2 13.79 1.84 -8.17
C LYS A 2 12.57 1.11 -7.60
N ALA A 3 12.57 -0.20 -7.75
CA ALA A 3 11.64 -1.09 -7.06
C ALA A 3 12.34 -2.35 -6.56
N LEU A 4 11.99 -2.81 -5.36
CA LEU A 4 12.39 -4.10 -4.82
C LEU A 4 11.19 -5.04 -4.76
N ILE A 5 11.31 -6.22 -5.37
CA ILE A 5 10.28 -7.25 -5.34
C ILE A 5 10.80 -8.44 -4.53
N LEU A 6 10.06 -8.80 -3.49
CA LEU A 6 10.35 -9.91 -2.59
C LEU A 6 9.95 -11.25 -3.25
N VAL A 7 10.95 -12.06 -3.58
CA VAL A 7 10.84 -13.34 -4.29
C VAL A 7 11.25 -14.51 -3.35
N GLY A 8 10.76 -14.47 -2.10
CA GLY A 8 11.19 -15.36 -1.02
C GLY A 8 10.34 -16.62 -0.78
N GLY A 9 9.40 -16.97 -1.66
CA GLY A 9 8.40 -18.01 -1.40
C GLY A 9 8.54 -19.29 -2.22
N TYR A 10 8.61 -20.45 -1.56
CA TYR A 10 8.58 -21.77 -2.22
C TYR A 10 7.27 -22.10 -2.96
N GLY A 11 6.23 -21.26 -2.83
CA GLY A 11 4.97 -21.42 -3.55
C GLY A 11 4.27 -22.75 -3.31
N THR A 12 4.39 -23.34 -2.11
CA THR A 12 3.93 -24.71 -1.81
C THR A 12 2.44 -24.93 -2.05
N ARG A 13 1.61 -23.89 -1.89
CA ARG A 13 0.16 -23.92 -2.14
C ARG A 13 -0.21 -23.93 -3.62
N LEU A 14 0.71 -23.55 -4.52
CA LEU A 14 0.53 -23.57 -5.97
C LEU A 14 1.10 -24.85 -6.61
N ARG A 15 1.49 -25.84 -5.81
CA ARG A 15 1.87 -27.14 -6.34
C ARG A 15 0.66 -27.78 -7.05
N PRO A 16 0.85 -28.46 -8.20
CA PRO A 16 2.12 -28.94 -8.71
C PRO A 16 2.93 -27.94 -9.57
N LEU A 17 2.39 -26.78 -9.93
CA LEU A 17 3.03 -25.84 -10.87
C LEU A 17 4.40 -25.36 -10.38
N THR A 18 4.53 -25.15 -9.07
CA THR A 18 5.76 -24.66 -8.43
C THR A 18 6.83 -25.74 -8.19
N LEU A 19 6.63 -26.96 -8.69
CA LEU A 19 7.65 -28.02 -8.64
C LEU A 19 8.68 -27.89 -9.78
N SER A 20 8.27 -27.39 -10.94
CA SER A 20 9.14 -27.25 -12.12
C SER A 20 9.48 -25.80 -12.45
N VAL A 21 8.69 -24.84 -11.96
CA VAL A 21 8.81 -23.40 -12.28
C VAL A 21 8.78 -22.61 -10.97
N PRO A 22 9.66 -21.61 -10.76
CA PRO A 22 9.60 -20.78 -9.57
C PRO A 22 8.31 -19.95 -9.55
N LYS A 23 7.74 -19.72 -8.36
CA LYS A 23 6.44 -19.02 -8.19
C LYS A 23 6.28 -17.74 -9.04
N PRO A 24 7.27 -16.84 -9.14
CA PRO A 24 7.12 -15.60 -9.93
C PRO A 24 6.98 -15.84 -11.44
N LEU A 25 7.46 -16.98 -11.94
CA LEU A 25 7.37 -17.38 -13.35
C LEU A 25 6.14 -18.22 -13.66
N VAL A 26 5.35 -18.60 -12.66
CA VAL A 26 4.05 -19.23 -12.92
C VAL A 26 3.21 -18.26 -13.73
N GLU A 27 2.59 -18.75 -14.80
CA GLU A 27 1.79 -17.90 -15.67
C GLU A 27 0.39 -17.69 -15.09
N PHE A 28 -0.06 -16.44 -15.13
CA PHE A 28 -1.44 -16.04 -14.91
C PHE A 28 -1.91 -15.26 -16.13
N ALA A 29 -2.98 -15.75 -16.76
CA ALA A 29 -3.47 -15.24 -18.05
C ALA A 29 -2.37 -15.23 -19.15
N ASN A 30 -1.66 -16.35 -19.30
CA ASN A 30 -0.58 -16.56 -20.29
C ASN A 30 0.60 -15.58 -20.19
N LYS A 31 0.84 -15.05 -18.99
CA LYS A 31 1.96 -14.17 -18.70
C LYS A 31 2.50 -14.47 -17.30
N PRO A 32 3.83 -14.52 -17.08
CA PRO A 32 4.40 -14.68 -15.74
C PRO A 32 3.83 -13.68 -14.73
N ILE A 33 3.48 -14.14 -13.53
CA ILE A 33 2.93 -13.31 -12.44
C ILE A 33 3.80 -12.07 -12.20
N LEU A 34 5.12 -12.28 -12.13
CA LEU A 34 6.08 -11.19 -11.90
C LEU A 34 6.03 -10.11 -12.99
N LEU A 35 5.79 -10.52 -14.24
CA LEU A 35 5.86 -9.62 -15.38
C LEU A 35 4.72 -8.61 -15.41
N HIS A 36 3.54 -8.97 -14.87
CA HIS A 36 2.44 -8.01 -14.67
C HIS A 36 2.87 -6.85 -13.77
N GLN A 37 3.57 -7.15 -12.66
CA GLN A 37 4.07 -6.12 -11.75
C GLN A 37 5.18 -5.29 -12.38
N VAL A 38 6.15 -5.93 -13.03
CA VAL A 38 7.28 -5.23 -13.66
C VAL A 38 6.78 -4.27 -14.75
N GLU A 39 5.88 -4.71 -15.64
CA GLU A 39 5.33 -3.83 -16.68
C GLU A 39 4.57 -2.64 -16.10
N ALA A 40 3.84 -2.84 -14.99
CA ALA A 40 3.15 -1.75 -14.30
C ALA A 40 4.12 -0.76 -13.63
N LEU A 41 5.22 -1.25 -13.05
CA LEU A 41 6.29 -0.41 -12.48
C LEU A 41 7.00 0.41 -13.57
N VAL A 42 7.29 -0.19 -14.72
CA VAL A 42 7.92 0.51 -15.86
C VAL A 42 7.04 1.66 -16.33
N LYS A 43 5.72 1.44 -16.45
CA LYS A 43 4.77 2.51 -16.78
C LYS A 43 4.81 3.67 -15.77
N ALA A 44 5.03 3.36 -14.49
CA ALA A 44 5.17 4.35 -13.43
C ALA A 44 6.54 5.05 -13.38
N GLY A 45 7.46 4.74 -14.30
CA GLY A 45 8.78 5.35 -14.41
C GLY A 45 9.90 4.64 -13.64
N VAL A 46 9.69 3.39 -13.22
CA VAL A 46 10.77 2.56 -12.65
C VAL A 46 11.70 2.09 -13.76
N ASP A 47 12.99 2.39 -13.60
CA ASP A 47 14.07 2.03 -14.53
C ASP A 47 14.99 0.92 -14.00
N HIS A 48 14.90 0.61 -12.70
CA HIS A 48 15.71 -0.43 -12.08
C HIS A 48 14.88 -1.27 -11.09
N VAL A 49 14.69 -2.55 -11.41
CA VAL A 49 13.99 -3.52 -10.57
C VAL A 49 15.00 -4.46 -9.91
N ILE A 50 14.88 -4.62 -8.59
CA ILE A 50 15.72 -5.50 -7.78
C ILE A 50 14.85 -6.66 -7.29
N LEU A 51 15.20 -7.88 -7.67
CA LEU A 51 14.50 -9.08 -7.23
C LEU A 51 15.27 -9.71 -6.07
N ALA A 52 14.64 -9.74 -4.91
CA ALA A 52 15.16 -10.39 -3.71
C ALA A 52 14.87 -11.90 -3.77
N VAL A 53 15.84 -12.68 -4.23
CA VAL A 53 15.69 -14.11 -4.58
C VAL A 53 16.42 -15.02 -3.61
N SER A 54 15.84 -16.18 -3.30
CA SER A 54 16.47 -17.22 -2.46
C SER A 54 16.60 -18.59 -3.14
N TYR A 55 15.60 -19.01 -3.95
CA TYR A 55 15.49 -20.37 -4.51
C TYR A 55 15.33 -20.37 -6.05
N MET A 56 15.91 -21.38 -6.73
CA MET A 56 15.82 -21.59 -8.20
C MET A 56 16.16 -20.35 -9.04
N SER A 57 17.31 -19.71 -8.76
CA SER A 57 17.71 -18.45 -9.39
C SER A 57 18.03 -18.56 -10.89
N ASP A 58 18.52 -19.70 -11.39
CA ASP A 58 19.06 -19.76 -12.75
C ASP A 58 18.00 -19.60 -13.85
N LEU A 59 16.82 -20.21 -13.68
CA LEU A 59 15.72 -20.06 -14.64
C LEU A 59 15.14 -18.66 -14.59
N LEU A 60 14.98 -18.12 -13.38
CA LEU A 60 14.51 -16.75 -13.18
C LEU A 60 15.50 -15.74 -13.77
N GLU A 61 16.81 -15.94 -13.59
CA GLU A 61 17.85 -15.06 -14.14
C GLU A 61 17.82 -15.05 -15.66
N ARG A 62 17.72 -16.23 -16.30
CA ARG A 62 17.63 -16.32 -17.77
C ARG A 62 16.42 -15.59 -18.31
N GLU A 63 15.25 -15.82 -17.71
CA GLU A 63 14.02 -15.16 -18.13
C GLU A 63 14.10 -13.65 -17.91
N MET A 64 14.60 -13.21 -16.75
CA MET A 64 14.73 -11.79 -16.44
C MET A 64 15.68 -11.05 -17.36
N ARG A 65 16.75 -11.67 -17.86
CA ARG A 65 17.63 -11.04 -18.89
C ARG A 65 16.88 -10.75 -20.19
N VAL A 66 16.02 -11.67 -20.63
CA VAL A 66 15.17 -11.46 -21.82
C VAL A 66 14.20 -10.31 -21.58
N GLN A 67 13.59 -10.25 -20.39
CA GLN A 67 12.66 -9.18 -20.03
C GLN A 67 13.36 -7.83 -19.84
N GLU A 68 14.59 -7.81 -19.32
CA GLU A 68 15.44 -6.63 -19.16
C GLU A 68 15.66 -5.93 -20.51
N GLU A 69 16.09 -6.69 -21.52
CA GLU A 69 16.28 -6.19 -22.89
C GLU A 69 14.97 -5.74 -23.53
N ARG A 70 13.88 -6.51 -23.36
CA ARG A 70 12.57 -6.20 -23.94
C ARG A 70 11.97 -4.91 -23.38
N LEU A 71 12.12 -4.68 -22.08
CA LEU A 71 11.51 -3.55 -21.38
C LEU A 71 12.42 -2.32 -21.33
N GLY A 72 13.71 -2.47 -21.63
CA GLY A 72 14.67 -1.36 -21.61
C GLY A 72 14.95 -0.82 -20.20
N ILE A 73 14.84 -1.68 -19.19
CA ILE A 73 15.14 -1.36 -17.78
C ILE A 73 16.33 -2.19 -17.30
N LYS A 74 16.83 -1.91 -16.10
CA LYS A 74 17.82 -2.74 -15.41
C LYS A 74 17.11 -3.72 -14.47
N ILE A 75 17.48 -5.00 -14.49
CA ILE A 75 16.97 -5.99 -13.53
C ILE A 75 18.16 -6.61 -12.78
N SER A 76 18.17 -6.50 -11.45
CA SER A 76 19.24 -7.04 -10.60
C SER A 76 18.70 -8.09 -9.65
N LEU A 77 19.45 -9.16 -9.43
CA LEU A 77 19.11 -10.21 -8.47
C LEU A 77 19.90 -9.99 -7.18
N SER A 78 19.19 -9.84 -6.06
CA SER A 78 19.77 -9.84 -4.72
C SER A 78 19.59 -11.22 -4.12
N HIS A 79 20.68 -12.01 -4.11
CA HIS A 79 20.67 -13.38 -3.63
C HIS A 79 20.75 -13.46 -2.11
N GLU A 80 19.70 -13.99 -1.51
CA GLU A 80 19.64 -14.30 -0.09
C GLU A 80 20.13 -15.73 0.15
N LYS A 81 21.28 -15.87 0.84
CA LYS A 81 21.91 -17.18 1.11
C LYS A 81 21.18 -17.97 2.20
N GLU A 82 20.61 -17.28 3.16
CA GLU A 82 19.89 -17.84 4.30
C GLU A 82 18.62 -17.01 4.54
N PRO A 83 17.51 -17.59 4.98
CA PRO A 83 16.28 -16.85 5.20
C PRO A 83 16.42 -15.85 6.36
N LEU A 84 16.54 -14.55 6.05
CA LEU A 84 16.70 -13.45 7.01
C LEU A 84 15.35 -12.78 7.36
N GLY A 85 14.23 -13.38 6.95
CA GLY A 85 12.89 -12.81 7.10
C GLY A 85 12.60 -11.68 6.09
N THR A 86 11.45 -11.02 6.18
CA THR A 86 11.00 -10.05 5.17
C THR A 86 11.89 -8.80 5.06
N ALA A 87 12.45 -8.34 6.18
CA ALA A 87 13.32 -7.16 6.21
C ALA A 87 14.77 -7.47 5.77
N GLY A 88 15.18 -8.75 5.80
CA GLY A 88 16.52 -9.18 5.46
C GLY A 88 16.92 -8.84 4.02
N PRO A 89 16.09 -9.16 3.00
CA PRO A 89 16.38 -8.79 1.63
C PRO A 89 16.46 -7.28 1.39
N LEU A 90 15.71 -6.46 2.14
CA LEU A 90 15.84 -5.01 2.08
C LEU A 90 17.23 -4.56 2.59
N ALA A 91 17.70 -5.16 3.68
CA ALA A 91 19.03 -4.85 4.21
C ALA A 91 20.16 -5.28 3.26
N LEU A 92 20.03 -6.43 2.59
CA LEU A 92 20.98 -6.90 1.59
C LEU A 92 21.01 -5.99 0.35
N ALA A 93 19.84 -5.50 -0.07
CA ALA A 93 19.72 -4.60 -1.21
C ALA A 93 20.01 -3.13 -0.88
N ARG A 94 20.40 -2.79 0.36
CA ARG A 94 20.56 -1.40 0.82
C ARG A 94 21.44 -0.59 -0.13
N GLU A 95 22.62 -1.08 -0.48
CA GLU A 95 23.56 -0.38 -1.36
C GLU A 95 22.98 -0.14 -2.76
N LEU A 96 22.16 -1.06 -3.26
CA LEU A 96 21.46 -0.92 -4.54
C LEU A 96 20.28 0.03 -4.46
N LEU A 97 19.69 0.25 -3.27
CA LEU A 97 18.52 1.10 -3.09
C LEU A 97 18.88 2.55 -2.72
N THR A 98 20.02 2.77 -2.08
CA THR A 98 20.42 4.08 -1.52
C THR A 98 21.55 4.76 -2.29
N ASP A 99 21.73 4.48 -3.58
CA ASP A 99 22.71 5.19 -4.41
C ASP A 99 22.22 6.60 -4.83
N ASN A 100 20.94 6.90 -4.60
CA ASN A 100 20.33 8.21 -4.73
C ASN A 100 19.25 8.41 -3.64
N ASP A 101 18.75 9.64 -3.52
CA ASP A 101 17.69 10.01 -2.58
C ASP A 101 16.26 9.87 -3.18
N GLU A 102 16.10 9.14 -4.30
CA GLU A 102 14.78 8.89 -4.87
C GLU A 102 14.00 7.85 -4.03
N PRO A 103 12.67 7.99 -3.89
CA PRO A 103 11.87 6.93 -3.29
C PRO A 103 11.86 5.68 -4.17
N PHE A 104 11.64 4.53 -3.53
CA PHE A 104 11.57 3.23 -4.19
C PHE A 104 10.33 2.44 -3.75
N PHE A 105 9.85 1.56 -4.62
CA PHE A 105 8.74 0.66 -4.31
C PHE A 105 9.24 -0.62 -3.62
N VAL A 106 8.43 -1.20 -2.74
CA VAL A 106 8.65 -2.54 -2.17
C VAL A 106 7.38 -3.36 -2.34
N LEU A 107 7.48 -4.52 -2.99
CA LEU A 107 6.34 -5.36 -3.33
C LEU A 107 6.60 -6.84 -3.04
N ASN A 108 5.53 -7.60 -2.87
CA ASN A 108 5.59 -9.07 -2.85
C ASN A 108 5.38 -9.62 -4.27
N SER A 109 6.18 -10.61 -4.67
CA SER A 109 6.14 -11.20 -6.02
C SER A 109 4.84 -11.94 -6.38
N ASP A 110 3.95 -12.17 -5.42
CA ASP A 110 2.72 -12.95 -5.59
C ASP A 110 1.44 -12.13 -5.55
N VAL A 111 1.55 -10.80 -5.54
CA VAL A 111 0.40 -9.90 -5.59
C VAL A 111 0.15 -9.49 -7.04
N ILE A 112 -1.08 -9.67 -7.51
CA ILE A 112 -1.53 -9.26 -8.85
C ILE A 112 -2.68 -8.29 -8.66
N CYS A 113 -2.44 -7.01 -8.91
CA CYS A 113 -3.48 -5.99 -8.96
C CYS A 113 -3.00 -4.76 -9.72
N ASP A 114 -3.96 -3.98 -10.20
CA ASP A 114 -3.73 -2.69 -10.84
C ASP A 114 -3.42 -1.62 -9.79
N PHE A 115 -2.24 -1.70 -9.17
CA PHE A 115 -1.81 -0.69 -8.22
C PHE A 115 -1.66 0.68 -8.92
N PRO A 116 -2.19 1.77 -8.33
CA PRO A 116 -2.05 3.11 -8.89
C PRO A 116 -0.65 3.68 -8.58
N PHE A 117 0.41 3.05 -9.11
CA PHE A 117 1.81 3.36 -8.78
C PHE A 117 2.18 4.83 -9.01
N GLU A 118 1.69 5.45 -10.09
CA GLU A 118 1.92 6.87 -10.34
C GLU A 118 1.32 7.76 -9.25
N ASP A 119 0.10 7.45 -8.82
CA ASP A 119 -0.58 8.23 -7.79
C ASP A 119 0.02 7.98 -6.42
N MET A 120 0.41 6.74 -6.12
CA MET A 120 1.19 6.40 -4.93
C MET A 120 2.51 7.19 -4.90
N LEU A 121 3.20 7.31 -6.04
CA LEU A 121 4.44 8.06 -6.13
C LEU A 121 4.23 9.56 -5.97
N LYS A 122 3.24 10.14 -6.66
CA LYS A 122 2.87 11.56 -6.53
C LYS A 122 2.50 11.87 -5.09
N PHE A 123 1.70 11.01 -4.48
CA PHE A 123 1.31 11.12 -3.08
C PHE A 123 2.55 11.05 -2.17
N HIS A 124 3.44 10.08 -2.37
CA HIS A 124 4.65 9.91 -1.59
C HIS A 124 5.55 11.15 -1.62
N LYS A 125 5.83 11.64 -2.83
CA LYS A 125 6.60 12.86 -3.06
C LYS A 125 5.95 14.10 -2.46
N HIS A 126 4.62 14.22 -2.55
CA HIS A 126 3.88 15.37 -2.02
C HIS A 126 3.90 15.43 -0.49
N HIS A 127 3.76 14.29 0.19
CA HIS A 127 3.70 14.29 1.64
C HIS A 127 5.10 14.39 2.31
N GLY A 128 6.17 14.00 1.61
CA GLY A 128 7.57 14.14 2.05
C GLY A 128 7.90 13.42 3.36
N ARG A 129 7.48 12.17 3.52
CA ARG A 129 7.68 11.34 4.74
C ARG A 129 8.33 10.00 4.40
N GLU A 130 8.61 9.23 5.44
CA GLU A 130 9.41 8.01 5.43
C GLU A 130 8.77 6.84 4.66
N GLY A 131 7.44 6.78 4.52
CA GLY A 131 6.80 5.67 3.82
C GLY A 131 5.31 5.85 3.52
N THR A 132 4.84 5.09 2.53
CA THR A 132 3.44 4.97 2.12
C THR A 132 3.06 3.50 2.07
N ILE A 133 1.96 3.10 2.72
CA ILE A 133 1.45 1.72 2.70
C ILE A 133 0.00 1.75 2.25
N VAL A 134 -0.35 0.89 1.29
CA VAL A 134 -1.71 0.72 0.78
C VAL A 134 -2.06 -0.77 0.83
N ASP A 135 -3.17 -1.11 1.48
CA ASP A 135 -3.70 -2.47 1.45
C ASP A 135 -4.37 -2.75 0.10
N PRO A 136 -4.18 -3.94 -0.52
CA PRO A 136 -4.73 -4.25 -1.85
C PRO A 136 -6.26 -4.25 -1.93
N THR A 137 -6.96 -4.33 -0.80
CA THR A 137 -8.43 -4.26 -0.74
C THR A 137 -8.95 -2.86 -0.44
N ALA A 138 -8.06 -1.88 -0.24
CA ALA A 138 -8.44 -0.50 -0.06
C ALA A 138 -8.89 0.11 -1.39
N VAL A 139 -10.00 0.86 -1.35
CA VAL A 139 -10.51 1.62 -2.48
C VAL A 139 -10.28 3.10 -2.19
N ILE A 140 -9.59 3.79 -3.09
CA ILE A 140 -9.32 5.23 -3.00
C ILE A 140 -10.00 5.92 -4.19
N GLY A 141 -10.92 6.83 -3.90
CA GLY A 141 -11.66 7.62 -4.88
C GLY A 141 -10.80 8.65 -5.61
N GLN A 142 -11.36 9.28 -6.62
CA GLN A 142 -10.69 10.31 -7.41
C GLN A 142 -10.44 11.57 -6.58
N ASN A 143 -9.38 12.31 -6.91
CA ASN A 143 -9.04 13.59 -6.28
C ASN A 143 -8.83 13.51 -4.75
N CYS A 144 -8.58 12.33 -4.19
CA CYS A 144 -8.20 12.20 -2.80
C CYS A 144 -6.84 12.85 -2.53
N THR A 145 -6.69 13.48 -1.37
CA THR A 145 -5.39 13.91 -0.85
C THR A 145 -5.07 13.11 0.40
N ILE A 146 -4.35 12.02 0.22
CA ILE A 146 -3.74 11.35 1.37
C ILE A 146 -2.57 12.24 1.83
N GLY A 147 -2.21 12.19 3.09
CA GLY A 147 -1.19 13.01 3.71
C GLY A 147 -0.23 12.16 4.56
N PRO A 148 0.75 12.79 5.22
CA PRO A 148 1.78 12.07 5.95
C PRO A 148 1.22 11.18 7.06
N ASN A 149 1.90 10.06 7.36
CA ASN A 149 1.59 9.18 8.49
C ASN A 149 0.14 8.66 8.46
N VAL A 150 -0.27 8.16 7.29
CA VAL A 150 -1.60 7.59 7.10
C VAL A 150 -1.51 6.07 6.95
N THR A 151 -2.36 5.37 7.68
CA THR A 151 -2.55 3.91 7.55
C THR A 151 -3.96 3.64 7.07
N ILE A 152 -4.10 2.91 5.96
CA ILE A 152 -5.39 2.50 5.39
C ILE A 152 -5.48 0.98 5.49
N GLY A 153 -6.40 0.48 6.31
CA GLY A 153 -6.60 -0.94 6.53
C GLY A 153 -7.36 -1.66 5.42
N ALA A 154 -7.45 -2.98 5.52
CA ALA A 154 -8.16 -3.81 4.55
C ALA A 154 -9.64 -3.43 4.40
N GLY A 155 -10.16 -3.43 3.18
CA GLY A 155 -11.54 -3.12 2.86
C GLY A 155 -11.97 -1.70 3.18
N VAL A 156 -11.01 -0.79 3.44
CA VAL A 156 -11.32 0.62 3.64
C VAL A 156 -11.70 1.26 2.31
N VAL A 157 -12.73 2.10 2.34
CA VAL A 157 -13.16 2.87 1.18
C VAL A 157 -13.05 4.36 1.50
N LEU A 158 -12.19 5.06 0.77
CA LEU A 158 -12.14 6.51 0.74
C LEU A 158 -12.86 6.96 -0.54
N GLU A 159 -13.96 7.68 -0.42
CA GLU A 159 -14.69 8.21 -1.57
C GLU A 159 -14.00 9.47 -2.16
N ASP A 160 -14.55 10.01 -3.24
CA ASP A 160 -13.93 11.09 -4.01
C ASP A 160 -13.68 12.36 -3.17
N GLY A 161 -12.52 12.99 -3.41
CA GLY A 161 -12.16 14.25 -2.78
C GLY A 161 -11.83 14.15 -1.29
N VAL A 162 -11.73 12.95 -0.72
CA VAL A 162 -11.35 12.74 0.69
C VAL A 162 -9.91 13.21 0.93
N ARG A 163 -9.69 13.88 2.06
CA ARG A 163 -8.39 14.40 2.44
C ARG A 163 -8.01 13.93 3.84
N ILE A 164 -6.95 13.14 3.98
CA ILE A 164 -6.57 12.56 5.28
C ILE A 164 -5.10 12.78 5.57
N LYS A 165 -4.71 13.12 6.80
CA LYS A 165 -3.30 13.21 7.21
C LYS A 165 -3.13 12.88 8.69
N ARG A 166 -2.05 12.17 9.02
CA ARG A 166 -1.77 11.66 10.38
C ARG A 166 -2.93 10.85 10.92
N CYS A 167 -3.47 9.96 10.09
CA CYS A 167 -4.68 9.22 10.39
C CYS A 167 -4.49 7.72 10.27
N THR A 168 -5.14 6.96 11.14
CA THR A 168 -5.26 5.51 10.98
C THR A 168 -6.72 5.18 10.70
N VAL A 169 -7.00 4.57 9.55
CA VAL A 169 -8.34 4.10 9.18
C VAL A 169 -8.33 2.58 9.21
N LEU A 170 -9.07 2.00 10.16
CA LEU A 170 -9.06 0.56 10.40
C LEU A 170 -10.01 -0.19 9.47
N LYS A 171 -9.80 -1.52 9.40
CA LYS A 171 -10.44 -2.42 8.45
C LYS A 171 -11.96 -2.21 8.33
N GLY A 172 -12.46 -2.25 7.09
CA GLY A 172 -13.89 -2.22 6.77
C GLY A 172 -14.55 -0.85 6.90
N SER A 173 -13.78 0.20 7.20
CA SER A 173 -14.32 1.54 7.42
C SER A 173 -14.45 2.33 6.13
N ARG A 174 -15.38 3.29 6.11
CA ARG A 174 -15.63 4.16 4.96
C ARG A 174 -15.52 5.62 5.35
N VAL A 175 -14.77 6.40 4.57
CA VAL A 175 -14.77 7.86 4.65
C VAL A 175 -15.42 8.37 3.38
N ARG A 176 -16.56 9.06 3.53
CA ARG A 176 -17.36 9.52 2.41
C ARG A 176 -16.84 10.84 1.83
N SER A 177 -17.40 11.18 0.67
CA SER A 177 -16.85 12.18 -0.25
C SER A 177 -16.59 13.55 0.41
N HIS A 178 -15.50 14.18 0.01
CA HIS A 178 -15.09 15.54 0.42
C HIS A 178 -14.82 15.75 1.93
N SER A 179 -14.72 14.67 2.71
CA SER A 179 -14.40 14.75 4.12
C SER A 179 -12.90 14.94 4.37
N TRP A 180 -12.58 15.67 5.43
CA TRP A 180 -11.20 15.99 5.83
C TRP A 180 -10.91 15.50 7.25
N LEU A 181 -9.88 14.66 7.38
CA LEU A 181 -9.45 14.08 8.65
C LEU A 181 -7.98 14.46 8.91
N GLU A 182 -7.69 15.02 10.09
CA GLU A 182 -6.34 15.36 10.52
C GLU A 182 -6.06 14.82 11.93
N SER A 183 -4.98 14.07 12.13
CA SER A 183 -4.60 13.57 13.46
C SER A 183 -5.74 12.76 14.11
N CYS A 184 -6.30 11.75 13.44
CA CYS A 184 -7.48 11.01 13.89
C CYS A 184 -7.35 9.48 13.76
N ILE A 185 -8.11 8.72 14.54
CA ILE A 185 -8.24 7.27 14.39
C ILE A 185 -9.70 6.94 14.06
N VAL A 186 -9.93 6.30 12.91
CA VAL A 186 -11.24 5.75 12.54
C VAL A 186 -11.22 4.25 12.85
N GLY A 187 -12.00 3.85 13.86
CA GLY A 187 -12.11 2.47 14.32
C GLY A 187 -12.76 1.53 13.30
N TRP A 188 -12.72 0.22 13.55
CA TRP A 188 -13.20 -0.81 12.62
C TRP A 188 -14.64 -0.61 12.19
N SER A 189 -14.94 -0.98 10.95
CA SER A 189 -16.31 -0.97 10.39
C SER A 189 -17.06 0.37 10.56
N SER A 190 -16.33 1.47 10.73
CA SER A 190 -16.94 2.78 10.98
C SER A 190 -17.24 3.52 9.68
N SER A 191 -18.22 4.42 9.73
CA SER A 191 -18.57 5.28 8.59
C SER A 191 -18.45 6.74 8.98
N VAL A 192 -17.63 7.48 8.24
CA VAL A 192 -17.54 8.94 8.33
C VAL A 192 -18.32 9.53 7.15
N GLY A 193 -19.30 10.36 7.46
CA GLY A 193 -20.19 11.05 6.52
C GLY A 193 -19.47 11.93 5.51
N GLN A 194 -20.22 12.47 4.55
CA GLN A 194 -19.75 13.44 3.55
C GLN A 194 -19.51 14.80 4.21
N TRP A 195 -18.55 15.56 3.69
CA TRP A 195 -18.25 16.91 4.19
C TRP A 195 -17.94 16.98 5.69
N VAL A 196 -17.49 15.87 6.28
CA VAL A 196 -17.14 15.79 7.69
C VAL A 196 -15.72 16.30 7.89
N ARG A 197 -15.54 17.06 8.97
CA ARG A 197 -14.24 17.53 9.45
C ARG A 197 -13.93 16.87 10.79
N MET A 198 -12.86 16.09 10.87
CA MET A 198 -12.37 15.52 12.12
C MET A 198 -10.94 15.97 12.38
N GLU A 199 -10.68 16.52 13.56
CA GLU A 199 -9.32 16.92 13.95
C GLU A 199 -9.00 16.71 15.43
N ASN A 200 -7.76 17.04 15.80
CA ASN A 200 -7.28 17.14 17.18
C ASN A 200 -7.39 15.84 18.00
N VAL A 201 -6.91 14.71 17.47
CA VAL A 201 -6.92 13.41 18.16
C VAL A 201 -8.35 12.91 18.40
N THR A 202 -9.21 13.06 17.40
CA THR A 202 -10.52 12.42 17.40
C THR A 202 -10.35 10.92 17.15
N VAL A 203 -10.95 10.10 18.02
CA VAL A 203 -10.90 8.64 17.95
C VAL A 203 -12.31 8.07 17.89
N LEU A 204 -12.58 7.26 16.88
CA LEU A 204 -13.83 6.50 16.75
C LEU A 204 -13.59 5.05 17.19
N GLY A 205 -14.50 4.50 17.99
CA GLY A 205 -14.58 3.08 18.30
C GLY A 205 -15.01 2.21 17.12
N GLU A 206 -15.31 0.95 17.37
CA GLU A 206 -15.88 0.06 16.35
C GLU A 206 -17.31 0.47 15.98
N ASP A 207 -17.66 0.36 14.69
CA ASP A 207 -19.04 0.53 14.20
C ASP A 207 -19.64 1.88 14.61
N VAL A 208 -18.84 2.94 14.48
CA VAL A 208 -19.28 4.31 14.71
C VAL A 208 -19.73 4.93 13.39
N ILE A 209 -20.88 5.59 13.41
CA ILE A 209 -21.43 6.32 12.28
C ILE A 209 -21.39 7.82 12.59
N VAL A 210 -20.57 8.57 11.87
CA VAL A 210 -20.60 10.04 11.89
C VAL A 210 -21.45 10.51 10.72
N ASN A 211 -22.53 11.24 10.98
CA ASN A 211 -23.39 11.75 9.92
C ASN A 211 -22.69 12.82 9.08
N ASP A 212 -23.29 13.10 7.92
CA ASP A 212 -22.78 14.08 6.97
C ASP A 212 -22.72 15.50 7.60
N GLU A 213 -21.79 16.33 7.12
CA GLU A 213 -21.64 17.76 7.47
C GLU A 213 -21.30 18.07 8.93
N LEU A 214 -20.70 17.12 9.64
CA LEU A 214 -20.33 17.28 11.04
C LEU A 214 -18.88 17.71 11.24
N TYR A 215 -18.66 18.46 12.33
CA TYR A 215 -17.34 18.83 12.82
C TYR A 215 -17.03 18.14 14.15
N LEU A 216 -15.95 17.36 14.23
CA LEU A 216 -15.48 16.70 15.44
C LEU A 216 -14.06 17.17 15.78
N ASN A 217 -13.86 17.66 16.99
CA ASN A 217 -12.59 18.20 17.48
C ASN A 217 -12.20 17.55 18.81
N GLY A 218 -11.25 16.62 18.79
CA GLY A 218 -10.80 15.87 19.96
C GLY A 218 -11.89 15.01 20.62
N ALA A 219 -12.83 14.48 19.82
CA ALA A 219 -13.89 13.62 20.33
C ALA A 219 -13.38 12.17 20.48
N ASN A 220 -13.67 11.54 21.62
CA ASN A 220 -13.48 10.11 21.81
C ASN A 220 -14.84 9.43 21.79
N VAL A 221 -15.17 8.78 20.69
CA VAL A 221 -16.48 8.15 20.48
C VAL A 221 -16.39 6.66 20.79
N LEU A 222 -17.21 6.20 21.73
CA LEU A 222 -17.29 4.78 22.07
C LEU A 222 -17.91 3.95 20.92
N PRO A 223 -17.71 2.62 20.91
CA PRO A 223 -18.26 1.76 19.87
C PRO A 223 -19.79 1.80 19.75
N HIS A 224 -20.31 1.49 18.55
CA HIS A 224 -21.73 1.37 18.23
C HIS A 224 -22.53 2.65 18.48
N LYS A 225 -21.95 3.79 18.09
CA LYS A 225 -22.57 5.12 18.26
C LYS A 225 -22.84 5.77 16.92
N SER A 226 -23.93 6.51 16.86
CA SER A 226 -24.21 7.43 15.76
C SER A 226 -24.10 8.87 16.27
N ILE A 227 -23.25 9.66 15.61
CA ILE A 227 -23.05 11.07 15.90
C ILE A 227 -23.92 11.87 14.95
N THR A 228 -24.88 12.59 15.52
CA THR A 228 -25.83 13.45 14.79
C THR A 228 -25.48 14.93 14.85
N ASP A 229 -24.64 15.33 15.82
CA ASP A 229 -24.35 16.72 16.12
C ASP A 229 -22.84 16.96 16.18
N SER A 230 -22.43 18.17 15.79
CA SER A 230 -21.02 18.57 15.85
C SER A 230 -20.50 18.59 17.29
N VAL A 231 -19.21 18.27 17.44
CA VAL A 231 -18.47 18.18 18.69
C VAL A 231 -17.29 19.15 18.62
N PRO A 232 -17.53 20.45 18.84
CA PRO A 232 -16.49 21.48 18.68
C PRO A 232 -15.44 21.45 19.80
N GLU A 233 -15.76 20.85 20.94
CA GLU A 233 -14.90 20.75 22.12
C GLU A 233 -14.58 19.29 22.45
N PRO A 234 -13.34 18.98 22.89
CA PRO A 234 -12.94 17.63 23.25
C PRO A 234 -13.85 17.03 24.33
N ARG A 235 -14.45 15.88 24.04
CA ARG A 235 -15.26 15.13 25.00
C ARG A 235 -15.35 13.65 24.64
N ILE A 236 -15.69 12.84 25.64
CA ILE A 236 -16.03 11.44 25.45
C ILE A 236 -17.52 11.34 25.12
N ILE A 237 -17.87 10.63 24.06
CA ILE A 237 -19.25 10.33 23.67
C ILE A 237 -19.52 8.87 24.02
N MET A 238 -20.38 8.70 25.02
CA MET A 238 -20.65 7.41 25.65
C MET A 238 -21.79 6.62 25.01
#